data_AF-A0A7C8IGR3-F1
#
_entry.id   AF-A0A7C8IGR3-F1
#
_cell.length_a   1.000
_cell.length_b   1.000
_cell.length_c   1.000
_cell.angle_alpha   90.00
_cell.angle_beta   90.00
_cell.angle_gamma   90.00
#
_symmetry.space_group_name_H-M   'P 1'
#
loop_
_entity.id
_entity.type
_entity.pdbx_description
1 polymer ?
#
loop_
_entity_poly.entity_id
_entity_poly.type
_entity_poly.pdbx_seq_one_letter_code
_entity_poly.pdbx_strand_id
1 'polypeptide(L)'
;MVIRKILFTGSVPTGNIIKKYAADSNLKNATLEFGGKNPLMIFDDADLQQAIPAAAVSTLVNSGQGCIPTAMAEIGGSLGDPTIDTTGRGPQADGIQFDRVMSYLQYAKDQKFEIPLGGNRAGDKDYFIEGTIIANVT
;
A
#
# COMPACT_ATOMS: atom_id res chain seq x y z
N MET A 1 0.75 27.24 25.86
CA MET A 1 0.60 25.93 25.19
C MET A 1 1.84 25.07 25.47
N VAL A 2 1.70 23.81 25.91
CA VAL A 2 2.82 22.97 26.43
C VAL A 2 3.50 22.07 25.39
N ILE A 3 2.84 21.70 24.30
CA ILE A 3 3.43 20.84 23.25
C ILE A 3 4.48 21.60 22.44
N ARG A 4 5.68 21.02 22.30
CA ARG A 4 6.85 21.64 21.65
C ARG A 4 7.28 21.02 20.33
N LYS A 5 6.85 19.78 20.05
CA LYS A 5 7.14 19.08 18.79
C LYS A 5 5.99 18.14 18.43
N ILE A 6 5.75 17.96 17.15
CA ILE A 6 4.90 16.91 16.58
C ILE A 6 5.75 16.02 15.68
N LEU A 7 5.61 14.70 15.84
CA LEU A 7 6.05 13.71 14.86
C LEU A 7 4.77 13.06 14.32
N PHE A 8 4.57 13.09 13.01
CA PHE A 8 3.38 12.54 12.38
C PHE A 8 3.74 11.68 11.18
N THR A 9 3.13 10.49 11.12
CA THR A 9 3.20 9.60 9.97
C THR A 9 1.78 9.34 9.49
N GLY A 10 1.51 9.58 8.21
CA GLY A 10 0.17 9.37 7.66
C GLY A 10 -0.03 9.99 6.28
N SER A 11 -1.25 10.46 6.00
CA SER A 11 -1.59 11.00 4.69
C SER A 11 -1.07 12.44 4.49
N VAL A 12 -0.73 12.78 3.24
CA VAL A 12 -0.35 14.15 2.86
C VAL A 12 -1.43 15.18 3.23
N PRO A 13 -2.74 14.96 2.97
CA PRO A 13 -3.78 15.89 3.40
C PRO A 13 -3.76 16.20 4.91
N THR A 14 -3.66 15.17 5.75
CA THR A 14 -3.58 15.33 7.21
C THR A 14 -2.30 16.04 7.64
N GLY A 15 -1.17 15.69 7.04
CA GLY A 15 0.12 16.34 7.30
C GLY A 15 0.10 17.84 7.02
N ASN A 16 -0.50 18.24 5.91
CA ASN A 16 -0.67 19.66 5.55
C ASN A 16 -1.47 20.42 6.61
N ILE A 17 -2.53 19.81 7.15
CA ILE A 17 -3.34 20.38 8.22
C ILE A 17 -2.50 20.52 9.50
N ILE A 18 -1.78 19.47 9.89
CA ILE A 18 -0.92 19.48 11.07
C ILE A 18 0.15 20.58 10.97
N LYS A 19 0.78 20.75 9.80
CA LYS A 19 1.82 21.76 9.61
C LYS A 19 1.28 23.18 9.75
N LYS A 20 0.08 23.45 9.21
CA LYS A 20 -0.62 24.73 9.37
C LYS A 20 -0.89 25.04 10.84
N TYR A 21 -1.54 24.12 11.56
CA TYR A 21 -1.82 24.31 12.98
C TYR A 21 -0.56 24.41 13.84
N ALA A 22 0.52 23.71 13.49
CA ALA A 22 1.80 23.86 14.17
C ALA A 22 2.34 25.28 14.05
N ALA A 23 2.23 25.88 12.86
CA ALA A 23 2.62 27.26 12.59
C ALA A 23 1.70 28.25 13.33
N ASP A 24 0.38 28.11 13.18
CA ASP A 24 -0.63 29.05 13.69
C ASP A 24 -0.68 29.13 15.22
N SER A 25 -0.21 28.08 15.92
CA SER A 25 -0.33 27.99 17.38
C SER A 25 0.87 28.52 18.15
N ASN A 26 2.05 27.90 17.99
CA ASN A 26 3.26 28.31 18.73
C ASN A 26 4.55 28.02 17.96
N LEU A 27 4.47 27.90 16.63
CA LEU A 27 5.61 27.58 15.75
C LEU A 27 6.37 26.32 16.20
N LYS A 28 5.66 25.33 16.76
CA LYS A 28 6.28 24.07 17.19
C LYS A 28 6.90 23.35 15.99
N ASN A 29 8.02 22.68 16.23
CA ASN A 29 8.63 21.83 15.22
C ASN A 29 7.68 20.69 14.85
N ALA A 30 7.64 20.36 13.55
CA ALA A 30 6.86 19.25 13.03
C ALA A 30 7.70 18.45 12.02
N THR A 31 7.87 17.16 12.31
CA THR A 31 8.47 16.16 11.41
C THR A 31 7.33 15.32 10.84
N LEU A 32 7.26 15.21 9.52
CA LEU A 32 6.15 14.60 8.81
C LEU A 32 6.67 13.52 7.87
N GLU A 33 6.16 12.31 8.02
CA GLU A 33 6.40 11.19 7.11
C GLU A 33 5.10 10.84 6.40
N PHE A 34 5.16 10.68 5.08
CA PHE A 34 3.97 10.42 4.26
C PHE A 34 4.06 9.07 3.56
N GLY A 35 3.00 8.73 2.83
CA GLY A 35 3.07 7.62 1.87
C GLY A 35 4.00 7.93 0.71
N GLY A 36 4.48 6.89 0.03
CA GLY A 36 5.29 6.99 -1.17
C GLY A 36 4.66 6.25 -2.36
N LYS A 37 5.17 6.54 -3.56
CA LYS A 37 4.99 5.71 -4.76
C LYS A 37 6.36 5.20 -5.17
N ASN A 38 6.88 4.28 -4.37
CA ASN A 38 8.28 3.87 -4.43
C ASN A 38 8.51 3.00 -5.67
N PRO A 39 9.42 3.37 -6.59
CA PRO A 39 9.77 2.53 -7.71
C PRO A 39 10.64 1.36 -7.27
N LEU A 40 10.48 0.22 -7.93
CA LEU A 40 11.41 -0.90 -7.90
C LEU A 40 11.86 -1.16 -9.34
N MET A 41 13.17 -1.27 -9.56
CA MET A 41 13.77 -1.46 -10.88
C MET A 41 14.49 -2.80 -10.90
N ILE A 42 14.15 -3.65 -11.87
CA ILE A 42 14.84 -4.91 -12.14
C ILE A 42 15.62 -4.72 -13.44
N PHE A 43 16.94 -4.83 -13.36
CA PHE A 43 17.84 -4.71 -14.52
C PHE A 43 17.92 -6.03 -15.29
N ASP A 44 18.42 -5.96 -16.52
CA ASP A 44 18.53 -7.11 -17.44
C ASP A 44 19.53 -8.18 -16.96
N ASP A 45 20.51 -7.78 -16.14
CA ASP A 45 21.49 -8.66 -15.51
C ASP A 45 21.06 -9.20 -14.13
N ALA A 46 19.84 -8.88 -13.67
CA ALA A 46 19.35 -9.31 -12.37
C ALA A 46 19.08 -10.82 -12.32
N ASP A 47 19.42 -11.44 -11.18
CA ASP A 47 18.97 -12.81 -10.88
C ASP A 47 17.46 -12.81 -10.62
N LEU A 48 16.69 -13.27 -11.61
CA LEU A 48 15.23 -13.32 -11.54
C LEU A 48 14.71 -14.28 -10.46
N GLN A 49 15.48 -15.31 -10.08
CA GLN A 49 15.07 -16.22 -9.01
C GLN A 49 15.06 -15.51 -7.65
N GLN A 50 15.87 -14.46 -7.48
CA GLN A 50 15.89 -13.63 -6.27
C GLN A 50 15.01 -12.38 -6.42
N ALA A 51 15.04 -11.74 -7.59
CA ALA A 51 14.37 -10.47 -7.82
C ALA A 51 12.84 -10.59 -7.78
N ILE A 52 12.26 -11.65 -8.36
CA ILE A 52 10.79 -11.82 -8.41
C ILE A 52 10.19 -12.00 -7.01
N PRO A 53 10.69 -12.92 -6.15
CA PRO A 53 10.17 -13.05 -4.78
C PRO A 53 10.38 -11.79 -3.94
N ALA A 54 11.53 -11.10 -4.10
CA ALA A 54 11.79 -9.85 -3.39
C ALA A 54 10.81 -8.74 -3.79
N ALA A 55 10.52 -8.60 -5.09
CA ALA A 55 9.54 -7.66 -5.61
C ALA A 55 8.13 -7.94 -5.04
N ALA A 56 7.72 -9.23 -5.04
CA ALA A 56 6.45 -9.66 -4.48
C ALA A 56 6.31 -9.26 -3.00
N VAL A 57 7.30 -9.63 -2.18
CA VAL A 57 7.32 -9.32 -0.74
C VAL A 57 7.26 -7.83 -0.51
N SER A 58 8.07 -7.05 -1.23
CA SER A 58 8.11 -5.60 -1.08
C SER A 58 6.80 -4.90 -1.47
N THR A 59 5.91 -5.55 -2.23
CA THR A 59 4.61 -5.01 -2.62
C THR A 59 3.48 -5.45 -1.70
N LEU A 60 3.36 -6.75 -1.42
CA LEU A 60 2.16 -7.31 -0.79
C LEU A 60 2.32 -7.58 0.72
N VAL A 61 3.49 -7.32 1.31
CA VAL A 61 3.65 -7.35 2.77
C VAL A 61 2.61 -6.45 3.45
N ASN A 62 2.07 -6.90 4.59
CA ASN A 62 0.98 -6.22 5.30
C ASN A 62 -0.24 -5.90 4.40
N SER A 63 -0.52 -6.78 3.43
CA SER A 63 -1.58 -6.60 2.43
C SER A 63 -1.46 -5.29 1.65
N GLY A 64 -0.23 -4.84 1.41
CA GLY A 64 0.10 -3.61 0.69
C GLY A 64 0.00 -2.32 1.52
N GLN A 65 -0.32 -2.42 2.82
CA GLN A 65 -0.54 -1.26 3.69
C GLN A 65 0.75 -0.83 4.39
N GLY A 66 1.76 -0.48 3.61
CA GLY A 66 3.01 0.12 4.07
C GLY A 66 3.22 1.53 3.50
N CYS A 67 4.16 2.30 4.06
CA CYS A 67 4.63 3.56 3.44
C CYS A 67 5.71 3.36 2.37
N ILE A 68 6.46 2.25 2.46
CA ILE A 68 7.53 1.85 1.55
C ILE A 68 7.19 0.78 0.50
N PRO A 69 5.93 0.32 0.30
CA PRO A 69 5.68 -0.78 -0.61
C PRO A 69 6.03 -0.34 -2.04
N THR A 70 6.54 -1.30 -2.78
CA THR A 70 6.92 -1.16 -4.18
C THR A 70 5.78 -1.66 -5.06
N ALA A 71 6.04 -1.87 -6.36
CA ALA A 71 5.10 -2.49 -7.27
C ALA A 71 5.58 -3.88 -7.74
N MET A 72 4.60 -4.78 -7.88
CA MET A 72 4.59 -6.13 -8.48
C MET A 72 5.21 -7.31 -7.71
N ALA A 73 4.34 -8.31 -7.46
CA ALA A 73 4.41 -9.74 -7.77
C ALA A 73 3.67 -10.57 -6.70
N GLU A 74 3.28 -11.81 -7.02
CA GLU A 74 2.44 -12.66 -6.19
C GLU A 74 3.21 -13.21 -4.97
N ILE A 75 2.72 -12.98 -3.74
CA ILE A 75 3.30 -13.57 -2.52
C ILE A 75 2.63 -14.92 -2.26
N GLY A 76 3.43 -15.95 -2.00
CA GLY A 76 2.95 -17.25 -1.53
C GLY A 76 2.26 -17.20 -0.16
N GLY A 77 1.23 -18.02 0.02
CA GLY A 77 0.43 -18.13 1.25
C GLY A 77 -1.05 -17.78 1.02
N SER A 78 -1.95 -18.42 1.77
CA SER A 78 -3.39 -18.21 1.61
C SER A 78 -3.85 -16.87 2.18
N LEU A 79 -4.84 -16.26 1.53
CA LEU A 79 -5.64 -15.20 2.14
C LEU A 79 -6.43 -15.81 3.31
N GLY A 80 -6.44 -15.15 4.46
CA GLY A 80 -7.11 -15.70 5.64
C GLY A 80 -7.01 -14.86 6.90
N ASP A 81 -7.39 -15.48 8.01
CA ASP A 81 -7.35 -14.88 9.34
C ASP A 81 -5.88 -14.59 9.74
N PRO A 82 -5.52 -13.33 10.05
CA PRO A 82 -4.15 -12.96 10.38
C PRO A 82 -3.65 -13.53 11.72
N THR A 83 -4.52 -14.18 12.51
CA THR A 83 -4.16 -14.87 13.76
C THR A 83 -3.71 -16.32 13.54
N ILE A 84 -3.81 -16.82 12.30
CA ILE A 84 -3.39 -18.18 11.93
C ILE A 84 -1.99 -18.11 11.30
N ASP A 85 -1.03 -18.86 11.85
CA ASP A 85 0.39 -18.83 11.44
C ASP A 85 0.64 -19.18 9.96
N THR A 86 -0.27 -19.94 9.34
CA THR A 86 -0.17 -20.32 7.92
C THR A 86 -0.79 -19.29 6.96
N THR A 87 -1.45 -18.25 7.48
CA THR A 87 -2.00 -17.16 6.66
C THR A 87 -0.88 -16.32 6.09
N GLY A 88 -0.83 -16.23 4.76
CA GLY A 88 0.15 -15.39 4.07
C GLY A 88 -0.26 -13.92 4.00
N ARG A 89 -1.57 -13.65 3.88
CA ARG A 89 -2.10 -12.28 3.73
C ARG A 89 -3.46 -12.10 4.42
N GLY A 90 -3.57 -11.02 5.20
CA GLY A 90 -4.80 -10.61 5.88
C GLY A 90 -5.68 -9.64 5.07
N PRO A 91 -6.79 -9.16 5.64
CA PRO A 91 -7.65 -8.18 4.99
C PRO A 91 -7.04 -6.77 5.00
N GLN A 92 -7.67 -5.84 4.28
CA GLN A 92 -7.43 -4.41 4.49
C GLN A 92 -7.91 -4.00 5.89
N ALA A 93 -7.33 -2.92 6.43
CA ALA A 93 -7.54 -2.52 7.83
C ALA A 93 -9.01 -2.16 8.14
N ASP A 94 -9.71 -1.54 7.20
CA ASP A 94 -11.10 -1.14 7.34
C ASP A 94 -11.80 -1.00 5.97
N GLY A 95 -13.11 -0.72 6.01
CA GLY A 95 -13.93 -0.54 4.81
C GLY A 95 -13.55 0.68 3.98
N ILE A 96 -13.06 1.76 4.60
CA ILE A 96 -12.66 2.98 3.88
C ILE A 96 -11.44 2.70 3.01
N GLN A 97 -10.45 1.99 3.58
CA GLN A 97 -9.26 1.58 2.85
C GLN A 97 -9.58 0.55 1.77
N PHE A 98 -10.46 -0.42 2.07
CA PHE A 98 -10.95 -1.38 1.10
C PHE A 98 -11.59 -0.71 -0.12
N ASP A 99 -12.58 0.15 0.10
CA ASP A 99 -13.29 0.85 -0.97
C ASP A 99 -12.34 1.71 -1.80
N ARG A 100 -11.36 2.35 -1.13
CA ARG A 100 -10.33 3.14 -1.81
C ARG A 100 -9.47 2.29 -2.72
N VAL A 101 -8.97 1.14 -2.28
CA VAL A 101 -8.17 0.25 -3.13
C VAL A 101 -9.01 -0.29 -4.29
N MET A 102 -10.24 -0.72 -4.03
CA MET A 102 -11.17 -1.17 -5.07
C MET A 102 -11.44 -0.07 -6.11
N SER A 103 -11.50 1.19 -5.70
CA SER A 103 -11.67 2.32 -6.63
C SER A 103 -10.48 2.48 -7.59
N TYR A 104 -9.24 2.24 -7.13
CA TYR A 104 -8.06 2.25 -8.00
C TYR A 104 -8.05 1.06 -8.97
N LEU A 105 -8.50 -0.12 -8.53
CA LEU A 105 -8.64 -1.28 -9.39
C LEU A 105 -9.73 -1.07 -10.45
N GLN A 106 -10.84 -0.43 -10.08
CA GLN A 106 -11.88 -0.05 -11.03
C GLN A 106 -11.34 0.97 -12.04
N TYR A 107 -10.62 1.99 -11.58
CA TYR A 107 -9.96 2.94 -12.47
C TYR A 107 -9.05 2.24 -13.49
N ALA A 108 -8.23 1.27 -13.06
CA ALA A 108 -7.37 0.51 -13.97
C ALA A 108 -8.18 -0.26 -15.04
N LYS A 109 -9.31 -0.85 -14.66
CA LYS A 109 -10.25 -1.51 -15.59
C LYS A 109 -10.88 -0.51 -16.56
N ASP A 110 -11.29 0.66 -16.08
CA ASP A 110 -11.88 1.71 -16.90
C ASP A 110 -10.87 2.29 -17.90
N GLN A 111 -9.60 2.40 -17.51
CA GLN A 111 -8.49 2.75 -18.40
C GLN A 111 -8.08 1.61 -19.34
N LYS A 112 -8.66 0.41 -19.19
CA LYS A 112 -8.35 -0.79 -19.96
C LYS A 112 -6.87 -1.19 -19.88
N PHE A 113 -6.24 -0.97 -18.72
CA PHE A 113 -4.91 -1.52 -18.48
C PHE A 113 -4.97 -3.05 -18.47
N GLU A 114 -3.84 -3.66 -18.79
CA GLU A 114 -3.70 -5.11 -18.74
C GLU A 114 -3.62 -5.57 -17.29
N ILE A 115 -4.49 -6.50 -16.89
CA ILE A 115 -4.52 -7.04 -15.52
C ILE A 115 -4.35 -8.56 -15.63
N PRO A 116 -3.10 -9.06 -15.73
CA PRO A 116 -2.84 -10.49 -15.89
C PRO A 116 -3.18 -11.31 -14.62
N LEU A 117 -3.34 -10.67 -13.46
CA LEU A 117 -3.65 -11.34 -12.20
C LEU A 117 -4.51 -10.46 -11.29
N GLY A 118 -5.54 -11.06 -10.67
CA GLY A 118 -6.33 -10.47 -9.59
C GLY A 118 -7.25 -9.33 -10.04
N GLY A 119 -7.24 -8.23 -9.29
CA GLY A 119 -8.04 -7.04 -9.58
C GLY A 119 -9.46 -7.08 -9.00
N ASN A 120 -9.78 -8.06 -8.16
CA ASN A 120 -11.11 -8.17 -7.54
C ASN A 120 -11.03 -8.34 -6.02
N ARG A 121 -12.22 -8.28 -5.41
CA ARG A 121 -12.41 -8.72 -4.03
C ARG A 121 -12.16 -10.23 -3.96
N ALA A 122 -11.45 -10.66 -2.92
CA ALA A 122 -11.32 -12.08 -2.62
C ALA A 122 -12.42 -12.51 -1.64
N GLY A 123 -13.30 -13.41 -2.08
CA GLY A 123 -14.44 -13.88 -1.29
C GLY A 123 -15.55 -12.83 -1.11
N ASP A 124 -16.47 -13.12 -0.21
CA ASP A 124 -17.73 -12.42 0.01
C ASP A 124 -17.84 -11.77 1.40
N LYS A 125 -16.89 -12.06 2.29
CA LYS A 125 -16.79 -11.54 3.66
C LYS A 125 -15.52 -10.72 3.87
N ASP A 126 -15.59 -9.78 4.81
CA ASP A 126 -14.51 -8.88 5.20
C ASP A 126 -13.87 -8.13 4.02
N TYR A 127 -12.67 -7.58 4.25
CA TYR A 127 -12.00 -6.62 3.37
C TYR A 127 -10.82 -7.23 2.60
N PHE A 128 -10.98 -8.45 2.08
CA PHE A 128 -9.92 -9.12 1.34
C PHE A 128 -9.89 -8.72 -0.13
N ILE A 129 -8.68 -8.50 -0.66
CA ILE A 129 -8.42 -8.12 -2.06
C ILE A 129 -7.40 -9.09 -2.64
N GLU A 130 -7.64 -9.53 -3.88
CA GLU A 130 -6.72 -10.40 -4.60
C GLU A 130 -5.35 -9.74 -4.81
N GLY A 131 -4.29 -10.56 -4.84
CA GLY A 131 -2.99 -10.05 -5.27
C GLY A 131 -3.12 -9.61 -6.72
N THR A 132 -2.80 -8.35 -7.01
CA THR A 132 -3.10 -7.77 -8.32
C THR A 132 -1.82 -7.37 -9.03
N ILE A 133 -1.71 -7.79 -10.30
CA ILE A 133 -0.68 -7.31 -11.22
C ILE A 133 -1.37 -6.47 -12.28
N ILE A 134 -0.87 -5.25 -12.49
CA ILE A 134 -1.28 -4.39 -13.61
C ILE A 134 -0.03 -4.19 -14.46
N ALA A 135 -0.12 -4.59 -15.73
CA ALA A 135 0.99 -4.54 -16.69
C ALA A 135 0.79 -3.40 -17.69
N ASN A 136 1.89 -3.00 -18.34
CA ASN A 136 1.88 -2.02 -19.43
C ASN A 136 1.23 -0.66 -19.05
N VAL A 137 1.46 -0.22 -17.82
CA VAL A 137 0.97 1.07 -17.29
C VAL A 137 1.81 2.21 -17.83
N THR A 138 1.16 3.31 -18.22
CA THR A 138 1.78 4.56 -18.73
C THR A 138 1.45 5.75 -17.85
#